data_AF-A0AAU7DK28-F1
#
_entry.id   AF-A0AAU7DK28-F1
#
_cell.length_a   1.000
_cell.length_b   1.000
_cell.length_c   1.000
_cell.angle_alpha   90.00
_cell.angle_beta   90.00
_cell.angle_gamma   90.00
#
_symmetry.space_group_name_H-M   'P 1'
#
loop_
_entity.id
_entity.type
_entity.pdbx_description
1 polymer ?
#
loop_
_entity_poly.entity_id
_entity_poly.type
_entity_poly.pdbx_seq_one_letter_code
_entity_poly.pdbx_strand_id
1 'polypeptide(L)' 'MPPIRITREVRQGWLSGNGIHCKCRVELVTKTVPNFEPIRTLDIWIPEKPPEGNYKLQIDGTTLEMQFKRGRWLEAVA' A
#
# COMPACT_ATOMS: atom_id res chain seq x y z
N MET A 1 9.83 25.09 16.39
CA MET A 1 9.75 24.10 15.27
C MET A 1 8.40 23.40 15.37
N PRO A 2 7.61 23.31 14.29
CA PRO A 2 6.37 22.53 14.33
C PRO A 2 6.72 21.02 14.33
N PRO A 3 5.97 20.19 15.07
CA PRO A 3 6.31 18.79 15.24
C PRO A 3 6.07 17.99 13.95
N ILE A 4 6.99 17.07 13.64
CA ILE A 4 6.77 16.03 12.62
C ILE A 4 5.64 15.13 13.13
N ARG A 5 4.61 14.92 12.32
CA ARG A 5 3.52 13.98 12.65
C ARG A 5 3.69 12.71 11.82
N ILE A 6 3.66 11.56 12.49
CA ILE A 6 3.65 10.25 11.85
C ILE A 6 2.33 9.59 12.22
N THR A 7 1.44 9.45 11.25
CA THR A 7 0.17 8.75 11.42
C THR A 7 0.33 7.36 10.81
N ARG A 8 -0.01 6.32 11.58
CA ARG A 8 -0.06 4.94 11.10
C ARG A 8 -1.50 4.48 11.11
N GLU A 9 -2.00 4.12 9.95
CA GLU A 9 -3.35 3.63 9.78
C GLU A 9 -3.30 2.23 9.19
N VAL A 10 -3.78 1.28 9.97
CA VAL A 10 -3.95 -0.09 9.48
C VAL A 10 -5.36 -0.20 8.91
N ARG A 11 -5.43 -0.49 7.62
CA ARG A 11 -6.68 -0.68 6.89
C ARG A 11 -6.75 -2.11 6.37
N GLN A 12 -7.97 -2.56 6.12
CA GLN A 12 -8.20 -3.81 5.41
C GLN A 12 -8.47 -3.48 3.94
N GLY A 13 -7.82 -4.24 3.06
CA GLY A 13 -8.00 -4.10 1.63
C GLY A 13 -8.28 -5.44 0.97
N TRP A 14 -8.65 -5.38 -0.30
CA TRP A 14 -8.74 -6.54 -1.17
C TRP A 14 -7.64 -6.46 -2.23
N LEU A 15 -6.80 -7.49 -2.28
CA LEU A 15 -5.79 -7.64 -3.30
C LEU A 15 -6.33 -8.59 -4.38
N SER A 16 -6.27 -8.15 -5.62
CA SER A 16 -6.67 -8.93 -6.79
C SER A 16 -5.64 -8.85 -7.91
N GLY A 17 -5.36 -9.96 -8.58
CA GLY A 17 -4.41 -10.02 -9.70
C GLY A 17 -3.74 -11.38 -9.81
N ASN A 18 -3.37 -11.79 -11.03
CA ASN A 18 -2.66 -13.05 -11.28
C ASN A 18 -3.29 -14.30 -10.61
N GLY A 19 -4.62 -14.39 -10.57
CA GLY A 19 -5.34 -15.49 -9.93
C GLY A 19 -5.44 -15.40 -8.40
N ILE A 20 -4.84 -14.38 -7.78
CA ILE A 20 -5.03 -14.06 -6.36
C ILE A 20 -6.24 -13.13 -6.23
N HIS A 21 -7.12 -13.45 -5.28
CA HIS A 21 -8.20 -12.59 -4.83
C HIS A 21 -8.40 -12.81 -3.34
N CYS A 22 -7.75 -12.00 -2.51
CA CYS A 22 -7.73 -12.21 -1.05
C CYS A 22 -7.85 -10.91 -0.26
N LYS A 23 -8.32 -11.05 0.99
CA LYS A 23 -8.21 -9.97 1.97
C LYS A 23 -6.76 -9.78 2.36
N CYS A 24 -6.33 -8.54 2.36
CA CYS A 24 -5.00 -8.12 2.77
C CYS A 24 -5.11 -7.08 3.88
N ARG A 25 -4.08 -7.00 4.71
CA ARG A 25 -3.91 -5.91 5.67
C ARG A 25 -2.96 -4.92 5.02
N VAL A 26 -3.30 -3.63 5.09
CA VAL A 26 -2.47 -2.55 4.54
C VAL A 26 -2.19 -1.55 5.63
N GLU A 27 -0.92 -1.21 5.85
CA GLU A 27 -0.52 -0.14 6.74
C GLU A 27 -0.12 1.07 5.89
N LEU A 28 -0.87 2.15 6.09
CA LEU A 28 -0.59 3.46 5.57
C LEU A 28 0.19 4.23 6.63
N VAL A 29 1.46 4.50 6.34
CA VAL A 29 2.30 5.39 7.15
C VAL A 29 2.35 6.74 6.45
N THR A 30 1.67 7.73 7.03
CA THR A 30 1.71 9.11 6.56
C THR A 30 2.66 9.91 7.42
N LYS A 31 3.75 10.41 6.84
CA LYS A 31 4.69 11.32 7.47
C LYS A 31 4.43 12.74 6.99
N THR A 32 3.96 13.60 7.89
CA THR A 32 3.75 15.02 7.63
C THR A 32 4.87 15.83 8.26
N VAL A 33 5.66 16.50 7.41
CA VAL A 33 6.70 17.45 7.83
C VAL A 33 6.21 18.85 7.44
N PRO A 34 6.28 19.84 8.34
CA PRO A 34 5.88 21.21 8.02
C PRO A 34 6.68 21.75 6.82
N ASN A 35 6.01 22.42 5.88
CA ASN A 35 6.57 22.94 4.62
C ASN A 35 7.02 21.87 3.59
N PHE A 36 6.69 20.60 3.81
CA PHE A 36 6.90 19.53 2.83
C PHE A 36 5.59 18.81 2.54
N GLU A 37 5.48 18.25 1.34
CA GLU A 37 4.35 17.39 1.00
C GLU A 37 4.34 16.14 1.90
N PRO A 38 3.15 15.66 2.33
CA PRO A 38 3.03 14.44 3.11
C PRO A 38 3.56 13.23 2.32
N ILE A 39 4.52 12.52 2.90
CA ILE A 39 5.03 11.27 2.31
C ILE A 39 4.16 10.13 2.82
N ARG A 40 3.62 9.32 1.90
CA ARG A 40 2.84 8.13 2.22
C ARG A 40 3.65 6.88 1.87
N THR A 41 3.65 5.90 2.77
CA THR A 41 4.23 4.57 2.54
C THR A 41 3.17 3.51 2.81
N LEU A 42 3.15 2.48 1.97
CA LEU A 42 2.17 1.39 1.97
C LEU A 42 2.89 0.08 2.22
N ASP A 43 2.55 -0.60 3.32
CA ASP A 43 2.99 -1.98 3.61
C ASP A 43 1.80 -2.93 3.52
N ILE A 44 1.93 -4.03 2.77
CA ILE A 44 0.83 -4.96 2.48
C ILE A 44 1.18 -6.35 3.00
N TRP A 45 0.35 -6.87 3.89
CA TRP A 45 0.43 -8.25 4.36
C TRP A 45 -0.67 -9.09 3.74
N ILE A 46 -0.26 -10.17 3.11
CA ILE A 46 -1.14 -11.21 2.59
C ILE A 46 -0.73 -12.58 3.13
N PRO A 47 -1.68 -13.53 3.23
CA PRO A 47 -1.42 -14.84 3.83
C PRO A 47 -0.38 -15.66 3.07
N GLU A 48 -0.28 -15.48 1.74
CA GLU A 48 0.63 -16.22 0.89
C GLU A 48 1.46 -15.26 0.03
N LYS A 49 2.71 -15.63 -0.26
CA LYS A 49 3.56 -14.82 -1.13
C LYS A 49 2.98 -14.83 -2.55
N PRO A 50 2.67 -13.66 -3.14
CA PRO A 50 2.03 -13.62 -4.43
C PRO A 50 3.07 -13.86 -5.54
N PRO A 51 2.67 -14.37 -6.73
CA PRO A 51 3.57 -14.39 -7.87
C PRO A 51 3.99 -12.97 -8.28
N GLU A 52 5.10 -12.83 -8.98
CA GLU A 52 5.47 -11.52 -9.51
C GLU A 52 4.47 -11.05 -10.59
N GLY A 53 4.22 -9.74 -10.65
CA GLY A 53 3.37 -9.14 -11.67
C GLY A 53 2.52 -8.01 -11.13
N ASN A 54 1.46 -7.68 -11.88
CA ASN A 54 0.59 -6.54 -11.58
C ASN A 54 -0.64 -6.98 -10.78
N TYR A 55 -1.00 -6.15 -9.81
CA TYR A 55 -2.09 -6.35 -8.87
C TYR A 55 -2.87 -5.06 -8.71
N LYS A 56 -4.10 -5.22 -8.26
CA LYS A 56 -5.01 -4.15 -7.87
C LYS A 56 -5.33 -4.30 -6.41
N LEU A 57 -5.05 -3.25 -5.65
CA LEU A 57 -5.32 -3.16 -4.24
C LEU A 57 -6.48 -2.20 -4.00
N GLN A 58 -7.59 -2.71 -3.49
CA GLN A 58 -8.74 -1.90 -3.12
C GLN A 58 -8.75 -1.62 -1.62
N ILE A 59 -8.72 -0.34 -1.23
CA ILE A 59 -8.77 0.12 0.17
C ILE A 59 -9.71 1.33 0.23
N ASP A 60 -10.73 1.29 1.08
CA ASP A 60 -11.72 2.37 1.28
C ASP A 60 -12.30 2.94 -0.03
N GLY A 61 -12.62 2.06 -0.97
CA GLY A 61 -13.17 2.44 -2.28
C GLY A 61 -12.15 3.02 -3.27
N THR A 62 -10.89 3.19 -2.86
CA THR A 62 -9.79 3.56 -3.76
C THR A 62 -9.15 2.30 -4.32
N THR A 63 -8.94 2.24 -5.63
CA THR A 63 -8.15 1.17 -6.27
C THR A 63 -6.76 1.71 -6.59
N LEU A 64 -5.74 1.07 -6.03
CA LEU A 64 -4.33 1.32 -6.31
C LEU A 64 -3.82 0.23 -7.25
N GLU A 65 -3.18 0.62 -8.33
CA GLU A 65 -2.46 -0.33 -9.20
C GLU A 65 -1.05 -0.51 -8.66
N MET A 66 -0.64 -1.77 -8.49
CA MET A 66 0.60 -2.13 -7.83
C MET A 66 1.31 -3.23 -8.60
N GLN A 67 2.62 -3.27 -8.49
CA GLN A 67 3.46 -4.32 -9.03
C GLN A 67 4.20 -5.01 -7.90
N PHE A 68 4.05 -6.33 -7.81
CA PHE A 68 4.91 -7.15 -6.95
C PHE A 68 6.12 -7.63 -7.76
N LYS A 69 7.31 -7.20 -7.37
CA LYS A 69 8.56 -7.53 -8.06
C LYS A 69 9.69 -7.67 -7.06
N ARG A 70 10.50 -8.72 -7.17
CA ARG A 70 11.65 -9.01 -6.29
C ARG A 70 11.29 -8.99 -4.80
N GLY A 71 10.10 -9.48 -4.45
CA GLY A 71 9.64 -9.56 -3.06
C GLY A 71 9.17 -8.24 -2.45
N ARG A 72 8.95 -7.19 -3.26
CA ARG A 72 8.46 -5.88 -2.79
C ARG A 72 7.25 -5.44 -3.59
N TRP A 73 6.37 -4.70 -2.92
CA TRP A 73 5.26 -3.99 -3.53
C TRP A 73 5.73 -2.62 -4.00
N LEU A 74 5.45 -2.30 -5.26
CA LEU A 74 5.71 -1.01 -5.88
C LEU A 74 4.38 -0.47 -6.38
N GLU A 75 4.10 0.81 -6.16
CA GLU A 75 2.96 1.45 -6.81
C GLU A 75 3.26 1.55 -8.32
N ALA A 76 2.32 1.09 -9.15
CA ALA A 76 2.43 1.24 -10.59
C ALA A 76 2.10 2.71 -10.91
N VAL A 77 3.14 3.54 -10.99
CA VAL A 77 2.98 4.93 -11.43
C VAL A 77 2.59 4.89 -12.91
N ALA A 78 1.39 5.39 -13.21
CA ALA A 78 0.89 5.60 -14.56
C ALA A 78 1.73 6.63 -15.33
#